data_AF-A0A1G8C4N6-F1
#
_entry.id   AF-A0A1G8C4N6-F1
#
_cell.length_a   1.000
_cell.length_b   1.000
_cell.length_c   1.000
_cell.angle_alpha   90.00
_cell.angle_beta   90.00
_cell.angle_gamma   90.00
#
_symmetry.space_group_name_H-M   'P 1'
#
loop_
_entity.id
_entity.type
_entity.pdbx_description
1 polymer ?
#
loop_
_entity_poly.entity_id
_entity_poly.type
_entity_poly.pdbx_seq_one_letter_code
_entity_poly.pdbx_strand_id
1 'polypeptide(L)'
;MKKVIFLFLILTSLSSVYGQRKSKKVETKPKIEYLDIREILENTSELGLTSKQTAAFTIKNEFIKRDLQNLNSKTDLDPAELKMNRRDLVIGYTQFIERTLTEDQLENWTKIKKEIEEAKAGETDYKTELRELETEYKANVKEIYRRYSKDRKIYYAQRDIARKQLEGKKLKLQKKYEVANLEEGAEDEKVLSLEEIANLTKEFDDYYNEPTQRSPLEYLEIREENSNGNGEVQYNEEEGDY
;
A
#
# COMPACT_ATOMS: atom_id res chain seq x y z
N MET A 1 18.83 -8.20 -61.22
CA MET A 1 18.54 -8.35 -59.78
C MET A 1 18.29 -7.01 -59.07
N LYS A 2 17.38 -6.14 -59.58
CA LYS A 2 17.02 -4.87 -58.90
C LYS A 2 15.52 -4.68 -58.70
N LYS A 3 14.69 -5.62 -59.17
CA LYS A 3 13.22 -5.54 -59.11
C LYS A 3 12.58 -6.32 -57.95
N VAL A 4 13.35 -7.15 -57.26
CA VAL A 4 12.85 -7.99 -56.14
C VAL A 4 12.91 -7.25 -54.80
N ILE A 5 13.85 -6.30 -54.65
CA ILE A 5 14.05 -5.54 -53.41
C ILE A 5 12.89 -4.58 -53.12
N PHE A 6 12.24 -4.06 -54.17
CA PHE A 6 11.10 -3.13 -54.02
C PHE A 6 9.87 -3.79 -53.41
N LEU A 7 9.68 -5.10 -53.61
CA LEU A 7 8.52 -5.80 -53.08
C LEU A 7 8.64 -6.03 -51.57
N PHE A 8 9.86 -6.26 -51.08
CA PHE A 8 10.13 -6.41 -49.64
C PHE A 8 9.94 -5.08 -48.88
N LEU A 9 10.30 -3.95 -49.50
CA LEU A 9 10.13 -2.61 -48.90
C LEU A 9 8.66 -2.24 -48.68
N ILE A 10 7.77 -2.66 -49.58
CA ILE A 10 6.33 -2.40 -49.46
C ILE A 10 5.72 -3.29 -48.37
N LEU A 11 6.08 -4.57 -48.32
CA LEU A 11 5.57 -5.51 -47.31
C LEU A 11 5.99 -5.13 -45.87
N THR A 12 7.21 -4.60 -45.67
CA THR A 12 7.65 -4.12 -44.34
C THR A 12 7.00 -2.80 -43.92
N SER A 13 6.41 -2.04 -44.85
CA SER A 13 5.74 -0.78 -44.56
C SER A 13 4.28 -0.94 -44.11
N LEU A 14 3.66 -2.08 -44.41
CA LEU A 14 2.29 -2.41 -43.99
C LEU A 14 2.23 -3.16 -42.65
N SER A 15 3.33 -3.79 -42.21
CA SER A 15 3.37 -4.56 -40.96
C SER A 15 3.61 -3.73 -39.69
N SER A 16 3.80 -2.41 -39.79
CA SER A 16 4.01 -1.52 -38.64
C SER A 16 2.77 -0.75 -38.18
N VAL A 17 1.61 -0.93 -38.83
CA VAL A 17 0.36 -0.21 -38.51
C VAL A 17 -0.69 -1.11 -37.82
N TYR A 18 -0.26 -2.20 -37.21
CA TYR A 18 -0.99 -2.87 -36.12
C TYR A 18 -0.18 -2.81 -34.82
N GLY A 19 0.46 -1.67 -34.57
CA GLY A 19 0.85 -1.32 -33.21
C GLY A 19 -0.42 -1.24 -32.38
N GLN A 20 -0.66 -2.25 -31.54
CA GLN A 20 -1.69 -2.23 -30.50
C GLN A 20 -1.66 -0.85 -29.85
N ARG A 21 -2.65 0.00 -30.14
CA ARG A 21 -2.89 1.19 -29.34
C ARG A 21 -3.02 0.67 -27.92
N LYS A 22 -2.02 0.93 -27.08
CA LYS A 22 -2.15 0.73 -25.63
C LYS A 22 -3.50 1.31 -25.28
N SER A 23 -4.40 0.51 -24.70
CA SER A 23 -5.68 1.01 -24.24
C SER A 23 -5.37 2.25 -23.43
N LYS A 24 -5.92 3.39 -23.88
CA LYS A 24 -5.78 4.64 -23.15
C LYS A 24 -6.28 4.29 -21.76
N LYS A 25 -5.40 4.29 -20.74
CA LYS A 25 -5.83 4.08 -19.36
C LYS A 25 -6.98 5.03 -19.18
N VAL A 26 -8.18 4.48 -19.01
CA VAL A 26 -9.35 5.30 -18.69
C VAL A 26 -8.94 5.96 -17.39
N GLU A 27 -8.64 7.27 -17.44
CA GLU A 27 -8.50 8.06 -16.22
C GLU A 27 -9.82 7.88 -15.51
N THR A 28 -9.82 7.03 -14.49
CA THR A 28 -10.97 6.80 -13.64
C THR A 28 -11.30 8.16 -13.03
N LYS A 29 -12.39 8.76 -13.51
CA LYS A 29 -12.86 10.05 -12.98
C LYS A 29 -12.97 9.90 -11.47
N PRO A 30 -12.48 10.87 -10.67
CA PRO A 30 -12.58 10.79 -9.23
C PRO A 30 -14.04 10.61 -8.83
N LYS A 31 -14.32 9.57 -8.04
CA LYS A 31 -15.66 9.25 -7.57
C LYS A 31 -16.18 10.40 -6.73
N ILE A 32 -17.40 10.84 -7.01
CA ILE A 32 -18.08 11.90 -6.26
C ILE A 32 -18.67 11.28 -5.00
N GLU A 33 -18.26 11.79 -3.83
CA GLU A 33 -18.69 11.33 -2.52
C GLU A 33 -19.23 12.50 -1.68
N TYR A 34 -20.12 12.18 -0.73
CA TYR A 34 -20.68 13.09 0.27
C TYR A 34 -20.80 12.33 1.59
N LEU A 35 -20.14 12.82 2.64
CA LEU A 35 -19.92 12.07 3.88
C LEU A 35 -20.72 12.60 5.07
N ASP A 36 -21.11 13.88 5.06
CA ASP A 36 -21.71 14.58 6.21
C ASP A 36 -22.90 13.83 6.85
N ILE A 37 -23.88 13.33 6.06
CA ILE A 37 -25.02 12.59 6.65
C ILE A 37 -24.59 11.25 7.28
N ARG A 38 -23.59 10.58 6.70
CA ARG A 38 -23.05 9.34 7.28
C ARG A 38 -22.35 9.64 8.60
N GLU A 39 -21.52 10.68 8.63
CA GLU A 39 -20.79 11.11 9.82
C GLU A 39 -21.74 11.62 10.92
N ILE A 40 -22.85 12.28 10.57
CA ILE A 40 -23.92 12.62 11.52
C ILE A 40 -24.57 11.37 12.14
N LEU A 41 -24.80 10.33 11.33
CA LEU A 41 -25.36 9.05 11.82
C LEU A 41 -24.38 8.29 12.72
N GLU A 42 -23.08 8.38 12.46
CA GLU A 42 -22.03 7.79 13.30
C GLU A 42 -21.93 8.52 14.67
N ASN A 43 -22.26 9.81 14.73
CA ASN A 43 -22.20 10.63 15.94
C ASN A 43 -23.59 10.92 16.57
N THR A 44 -24.55 10.00 16.39
CA THR A 44 -25.94 10.18 16.86
C THR A 44 -26.07 10.48 18.36
N SER A 45 -25.27 9.84 19.21
CA SER A 45 -25.30 10.02 20.66
C SER A 45 -24.73 11.37 21.08
N GLU A 46 -23.67 11.82 20.43
CA GLU A 46 -22.99 13.09 20.73
C GLU A 46 -23.82 14.29 20.28
N LEU A 47 -24.51 14.16 19.14
CA LEU A 47 -25.46 15.14 18.64
C LEU A 47 -26.82 15.09 19.36
N GLY A 48 -27.06 14.11 20.24
CA GLY A 48 -28.33 13.95 20.94
C GLY A 48 -29.53 13.83 20.00
N LEU A 49 -29.38 13.09 18.88
CA LEU A 49 -30.43 13.00 17.87
C LEU A 49 -31.65 12.25 18.40
N THR A 50 -32.84 12.79 18.15
CA THR A 50 -34.09 12.09 18.44
C THR A 50 -34.29 10.91 17.49
N SER A 51 -35.06 9.91 17.91
CA SER A 51 -35.39 8.74 17.06
C SER A 51 -35.99 9.12 15.71
N LYS A 52 -36.79 10.21 15.67
CA LYS A 52 -37.35 10.76 14.42
C LYS A 52 -36.28 11.35 13.51
N GLN A 53 -35.33 12.11 14.06
CA GLN A 53 -34.20 12.67 13.30
C GLN A 53 -33.30 11.56 12.77
N THR A 54 -32.95 10.57 13.60
CA THR A 54 -32.14 9.41 13.19
C THR A 54 -32.79 8.64 12.04
N ALA A 55 -34.10 8.39 12.12
CA ALA A 55 -34.84 7.74 11.03
C ALA A 55 -34.83 8.59 9.75
N ALA A 56 -35.02 9.91 9.86
CA ALA A 56 -34.99 10.82 8.71
C ALA A 56 -33.60 10.84 8.04
N PHE A 57 -32.51 10.91 8.81
CA PHE A 57 -31.15 10.85 8.29
C PHE A 57 -30.84 9.49 7.66
N THR A 58 -31.29 8.39 8.25
CA THR A 58 -31.10 7.04 7.70
C THR A 58 -31.76 6.90 6.33
N ILE A 59 -33.02 7.34 6.21
CA ILE A 59 -33.74 7.34 4.93
C ILE A 59 -33.03 8.23 3.92
N LYS A 60 -32.63 9.45 4.33
CA LYS A 60 -31.95 10.39 3.43
C LYS A 60 -30.61 9.85 2.95
N ASN A 61 -29.84 9.17 3.80
CA ASN A 61 -28.57 8.55 3.43
C ASN A 61 -28.72 7.56 2.27
N GLU A 62 -29.76 6.73 2.28
CA GLU A 62 -30.04 5.79 1.18
C GLU A 62 -30.38 6.50 -0.14
N PHE A 63 -31.14 7.62 -0.08
CA PHE A 63 -31.38 8.44 -1.26
C PHE A 63 -30.09 9.06 -1.79
N ILE A 64 -29.23 9.58 -0.91
CA ILE A 64 -27.92 10.14 -1.30
C ILE A 64 -27.07 9.09 -2.01
N LYS A 65 -26.99 7.86 -1.46
CA LYS A 65 -26.23 6.77 -2.08
C LYS A 65 -26.71 6.51 -3.52
N ARG A 66 -28.03 6.47 -3.74
CA ARG A 66 -28.63 6.28 -5.08
C ARG A 66 -28.32 7.45 -6.01
N ASP A 67 -28.48 8.68 -5.54
CA ASP A 67 -28.24 9.90 -6.32
C ASP A 67 -26.77 10.02 -6.72
N LEU A 68 -25.84 9.72 -5.80
CA LEU A 68 -24.40 9.69 -6.08
C LEU A 68 -24.00 8.54 -7.00
N GLN A 69 -24.59 7.35 -6.84
CA GLN A 69 -24.37 6.24 -7.76
C GLN A 69 -24.83 6.60 -9.17
N ASN A 70 -26.03 7.19 -9.30
CA ASN A 70 -26.54 7.68 -10.57
C ASN A 70 -25.61 8.72 -11.18
N LEU A 71 -25.13 9.70 -10.40
CA LEU A 71 -24.21 10.73 -10.89
C LEU A 71 -22.86 10.14 -11.34
N ASN A 72 -22.29 9.22 -10.55
CA ASN A 72 -21.02 8.57 -10.86
C ASN A 72 -21.11 7.59 -12.04
N SER A 73 -22.30 7.05 -12.33
CA SER A 73 -22.53 6.16 -13.47
C SER A 73 -22.58 6.90 -14.82
N LYS A 74 -22.81 8.21 -14.81
CA LYS A 74 -22.90 9.01 -16.04
C LYS A 74 -21.50 9.36 -16.56
N THR A 75 -21.00 8.55 -17.49
CA THR A 75 -19.67 8.75 -18.10
C THR A 75 -19.63 9.90 -19.11
N ASP A 76 -20.77 10.20 -19.73
CA ASP A 76 -20.87 11.04 -20.93
C ASP A 76 -21.24 12.51 -20.64
N LEU A 77 -21.43 12.87 -19.36
CA LEU A 77 -21.71 14.26 -19.00
C LEU A 77 -20.50 15.17 -19.23
N ASP A 78 -20.79 16.38 -19.69
CA ASP A 78 -19.82 17.46 -19.73
C ASP A 78 -19.32 17.78 -18.30
N PRO A 79 -18.01 18.03 -18.10
CA PRO A 79 -17.48 18.33 -16.77
C PRO A 79 -18.14 19.53 -16.08
N ALA A 80 -18.62 20.54 -16.82
CA ALA A 80 -19.31 21.68 -16.23
C ALA A 80 -20.70 21.28 -15.71
N GLU A 81 -21.42 20.47 -16.49
CA GLU A 81 -22.73 19.93 -16.10
C GLU A 81 -22.61 18.99 -14.89
N LEU A 82 -21.59 18.13 -14.87
CA LEU A 82 -21.30 17.24 -13.74
C LEU A 82 -21.03 18.05 -12.45
N LYS A 83 -20.26 19.14 -12.57
CA LYS A 83 -19.96 20.04 -11.45
C LYS A 83 -21.22 20.75 -10.94
N MET A 84 -22.10 21.19 -11.84
CA MET A 84 -23.36 21.83 -11.47
C MET A 84 -24.29 20.85 -10.76
N ASN A 85 -24.50 19.66 -11.32
CA ASN A 85 -25.33 18.62 -10.73
C ASN A 85 -24.81 18.20 -9.35
N ARG A 86 -23.48 18.05 -9.19
CA ARG A 86 -22.87 17.80 -7.88
C ARG A 86 -23.19 18.92 -6.89
N ARG A 87 -23.02 20.18 -7.30
CA ARG A 87 -23.26 21.33 -6.43
C ARG A 87 -24.72 21.37 -5.97
N ASP A 88 -25.66 21.17 -6.88
CA ASP A 88 -27.08 21.28 -6.59
C ASP A 88 -27.54 20.15 -5.65
N LEU A 89 -27.00 18.92 -5.82
CA LEU A 89 -27.21 17.83 -4.87
C LEU A 89 -26.65 18.16 -3.48
N VAL A 90 -25.40 18.64 -3.40
CA VAL A 90 -24.77 19.00 -2.13
C VAL A 90 -25.56 20.09 -1.40
N ILE A 91 -26.01 21.14 -2.11
CA ILE A 91 -26.86 22.19 -1.54
C ILE A 91 -28.15 21.59 -0.96
N GLY A 92 -28.80 20.70 -1.69
CA GLY A 92 -30.02 20.04 -1.22
C GLY A 92 -29.80 19.18 0.03
N TYR A 93 -28.64 18.54 0.15
CA TYR A 93 -28.30 17.75 1.33
C TYR A 93 -27.96 18.63 2.53
N THR A 94 -27.21 19.71 2.34
CA THR A 94 -26.93 20.70 3.39
C THR A 94 -28.22 21.32 3.91
N GLN A 95 -29.14 21.74 3.03
CA GLN A 95 -30.44 22.26 3.44
C GLN A 95 -31.28 21.23 4.22
N PHE A 96 -31.15 19.94 3.89
CA PHE A 96 -31.82 18.89 4.66
C PHE A 96 -31.25 18.79 6.08
N ILE A 97 -29.93 18.87 6.25
CA ILE A 97 -29.28 18.88 7.56
C ILE A 97 -29.77 20.10 8.37
N GLU A 98 -29.70 21.30 7.79
CA GLU A 98 -30.10 22.57 8.42
C GLU A 98 -31.57 22.58 8.87
N ARG A 99 -32.47 21.90 8.14
CA ARG A 99 -33.89 21.79 8.50
C ARG A 99 -34.18 20.72 9.53
N THR A 100 -33.32 19.71 9.65
CA THR A 100 -33.57 18.52 10.47
C THR A 100 -32.95 18.65 11.86
N LEU A 101 -31.80 19.33 11.97
CA LEU A 101 -31.12 19.60 13.23
C LEU A 101 -31.64 20.89 13.87
N THR A 102 -31.58 20.96 15.20
CA THR A 102 -31.77 22.22 15.93
C THR A 102 -30.52 23.10 15.83
N GLU A 103 -30.63 24.37 16.22
CA GLU A 103 -29.50 25.31 16.20
C GLU A 103 -28.33 24.82 17.07
N ASP A 104 -28.60 24.35 18.29
CA ASP A 104 -27.58 23.76 19.18
C ASP A 104 -26.92 22.51 18.55
N GLN A 105 -27.70 21.67 17.87
CA GLN A 105 -27.20 20.47 17.20
C GLN A 105 -26.34 20.83 15.97
N LEU A 106 -26.67 21.91 15.26
CA LEU A 106 -25.88 22.42 14.14
C LEU A 106 -24.54 22.99 14.60
N GLU A 107 -24.53 23.71 15.73
CA GLU A 107 -23.29 24.22 16.31
C GLU A 107 -22.37 23.06 16.72
N ASN A 108 -22.91 22.06 17.40
CA ASN A 108 -22.17 20.86 17.78
C ASN A 108 -21.68 20.07 16.57
N TRP A 109 -22.53 19.89 15.55
CA TRP A 109 -22.13 19.26 14.29
C TRP A 109 -20.98 20.00 13.62
N THR A 110 -20.98 21.34 13.63
CA THR A 110 -19.89 22.14 13.05
C THR A 110 -18.57 21.90 13.78
N LYS A 111 -18.59 21.73 15.11
CA LYS A 111 -17.40 21.39 15.91
C LYS A 111 -16.90 19.99 15.56
N ILE A 112 -17.78 18.98 15.61
CA ILE A 112 -17.45 17.59 15.26
C ILE A 112 -16.90 17.49 13.84
N LYS A 113 -17.54 18.17 12.88
CA LYS A 113 -17.08 18.20 11.49
C LYS A 113 -15.67 18.79 11.36
N LYS A 114 -15.38 19.87 12.09
CA LYS A 114 -14.05 20.47 12.11
C LYS A 114 -13.01 19.52 12.70
N GLU A 115 -13.35 18.81 13.78
CA GLU A 115 -12.47 17.81 14.39
C GLU A 115 -12.19 16.63 13.45
N ILE A 116 -13.21 16.15 12.72
CA ILE A 116 -13.05 15.11 11.69
C ILE A 116 -12.16 15.61 10.54
N GLU A 117 -12.36 16.85 10.07
CA GLU A 117 -11.54 17.45 9.03
C GLU A 117 -10.08 17.64 9.49
N GLU A 118 -9.85 18.03 10.74
CA GLU A 118 -8.52 18.16 11.35
C GLU A 118 -7.85 16.80 11.54
N ALA A 119 -8.59 15.76 11.95
CA ALA A 119 -8.08 14.39 12.04
C ALA A 119 -7.66 13.85 10.67
N LYS A 120 -8.49 14.07 9.64
CA LYS A 120 -8.15 13.70 8.25
C LYS A 120 -7.00 14.54 7.68
N ALA A 121 -6.83 15.78 8.13
CA ALA A 121 -5.68 16.62 7.76
C ALA A 121 -4.40 16.21 8.51
N GLY A 122 -4.51 15.55 9.66
CA GLY A 122 -3.42 14.97 10.43
C GLY A 122 -2.82 13.70 9.83
N GLU A 123 -3.55 13.03 8.93
CA GLU A 123 -3.02 11.97 8.07
C GLU A 123 -2.28 12.56 6.87
N THR A 124 -1.08 13.08 7.11
CA THR A 124 -0.14 13.36 6.03
C THR A 124 0.40 12.03 5.48
N ASP A 125 0.46 11.88 4.16
CA ASP A 125 1.13 10.75 3.52
C ASP A 125 2.66 10.86 3.73
N TYR A 126 3.35 9.71 3.84
CA TYR A 126 4.81 9.60 3.95
C TYR A 126 5.53 10.48 2.92
N LYS A 127 5.02 10.50 1.69
CA LYS A 127 5.57 11.31 0.60
C LYS A 127 5.50 12.82 0.87
N THR A 128 4.45 13.28 1.54
CA THR A 128 4.25 14.69 1.88
C THR A 128 5.19 15.09 3.01
N GLU A 129 5.23 14.32 4.10
CA GLU A 129 6.17 14.58 5.21
C GLU A 129 7.64 14.50 4.76
N LEU A 130 7.97 13.57 3.85
CA LEU A 130 9.32 13.47 3.28
C LEU A 130 9.71 14.73 2.49
N ARG A 131 8.77 15.30 1.73
CA ARG A 131 8.98 16.51 0.94
C ARG A 131 9.17 17.74 1.83
N GLU A 132 8.45 17.81 2.94
CA GLU A 132 8.62 18.88 3.93
C GLU A 132 10.01 18.82 4.57
N LEU A 133 10.46 17.63 4.99
CA LEU A 133 11.81 17.41 5.51
C LEU A 133 12.90 17.86 4.51
N GLU A 134 12.73 17.54 3.22
CA GLU A 134 13.67 17.97 2.19
C GLU A 134 13.66 19.48 1.95
N THR A 135 12.50 20.11 2.11
CA THR A 135 12.34 21.56 1.97
C THR A 135 12.99 22.29 3.15
N GLU A 136 12.76 21.80 4.37
CA GLU A 136 13.40 22.28 5.60
C GLU A 136 14.93 22.16 5.49
N TYR A 137 15.44 21.00 5.03
CA TYR A 137 16.86 20.80 4.81
C TYR A 137 17.45 21.79 3.81
N LYS A 138 16.79 22.02 2.66
CA LYS A 138 17.24 23.01 1.67
C LYS A 138 17.28 24.43 2.25
N ALA A 139 16.31 24.79 3.09
CA ALA A 139 16.32 26.08 3.79
C ALA A 139 17.48 26.16 4.79
N ASN A 140 17.74 25.10 5.55
CA ASN A 140 18.84 25.04 6.51
C ASN A 140 20.21 25.16 5.81
N VAL A 141 20.42 24.47 4.70
CA VAL A 141 21.66 24.57 3.90
C VAL A 141 21.88 26.00 3.39
N LYS A 142 20.82 26.71 2.97
CA LYS A 142 20.92 28.13 2.58
C LYS A 142 21.35 29.01 3.75
N GLU A 143 20.81 28.79 4.95
CA GLU A 143 21.19 29.55 6.14
C GLU A 143 22.62 29.23 6.60
N ILE A 144 23.05 27.97 6.52
CA ILE A 144 24.45 27.54 6.76
C ILE A 144 25.39 28.24 5.79
N TYR A 145 25.04 28.30 4.50
CA TYR A 145 25.83 29.04 3.51
C TYR A 145 25.88 30.54 3.85
N ARG A 146 24.74 31.14 4.20
CA ARG A 146 24.68 32.58 4.57
C ARG A 146 25.62 32.90 5.74
N ARG A 147 25.67 32.03 6.76
CA ARG A 147 26.48 32.25 7.97
C ARG A 147 27.95 31.89 7.80
N TYR A 148 28.26 30.80 7.11
CA TYR A 148 29.59 30.21 7.11
C TYR A 148 30.30 30.22 5.75
N SER A 149 29.74 30.84 4.70
CA SER A 149 30.34 30.87 3.35
C SER A 149 31.81 31.30 3.31
N LYS A 150 32.24 32.17 4.22
CA LYS A 150 33.63 32.67 4.30
C LYS A 150 34.58 31.70 5.02
N ASP A 151 34.07 30.81 5.86
CA ASP A 151 34.85 29.78 6.56
C ASP A 151 34.49 28.40 5.99
N ARG A 152 35.30 27.94 5.04
CA ARG A 152 35.06 26.66 4.36
C ARG A 152 35.02 25.48 5.33
N LYS A 153 35.87 25.48 6.37
CA LYS A 153 35.96 24.35 7.31
C LYS A 153 34.69 24.25 8.14
N ILE A 154 34.22 25.37 8.67
CA ILE A 154 32.98 25.42 9.46
C ILE A 154 31.77 25.17 8.56
N TYR A 155 31.74 25.71 7.34
CA TYR A 155 30.67 25.48 6.38
C TYR A 155 30.47 23.99 6.08
N TYR A 156 31.54 23.27 5.72
CA TYR A 156 31.44 21.85 5.41
C TYR A 156 31.04 21.03 6.64
N ALA A 157 31.58 21.34 7.82
CA ALA A 157 31.20 20.67 9.06
C ALA A 157 29.71 20.85 9.40
N GLN A 158 29.18 22.07 9.30
CA GLN A 158 27.78 22.35 9.58
C GLN A 158 26.84 21.74 8.54
N ARG A 159 27.25 21.73 7.27
CA ARG A 159 26.49 21.08 6.19
C ARG A 159 26.40 19.56 6.40
N ASP A 160 27.48 18.91 6.83
CA ASP A 160 27.49 17.48 7.13
C ASP A 160 26.59 17.14 8.33
N ILE A 161 26.58 17.99 9.36
CA ILE A 161 25.65 17.84 10.50
C ILE A 161 24.20 17.93 10.02
N ALA A 162 23.86 18.93 9.21
CA ALA A 162 22.51 19.07 8.67
C ALA A 162 22.10 17.87 7.80
N ARG A 163 23.03 17.30 7.04
CA ARG A 163 22.80 16.08 6.26
C ARG A 163 22.49 14.89 7.16
N LYS A 164 23.29 14.66 8.21
CA LYS A 164 23.06 13.58 9.18
C LYS A 164 21.73 13.75 9.93
N GLN A 165 21.36 14.98 10.25
CA GLN A 165 20.05 15.28 10.86
C GLN A 165 18.90 14.94 9.91
N LEU A 166 19.01 15.27 8.62
CA LEU A 166 18.01 14.88 7.61
C LEU A 166 17.90 13.36 7.50
N GLU A 167 19.03 12.65 7.38
CA GLU A 167 19.05 11.18 7.29
C GLU A 167 18.42 10.55 8.55
N GLY A 168 18.71 11.08 9.73
CA GLY A 168 18.07 10.64 10.99
C GLY A 168 16.56 10.92 11.04
N LYS A 169 16.11 12.08 10.57
CA LYS A 169 14.67 12.42 10.47
C LYS A 169 13.96 11.53 9.44
N LYS A 170 14.59 11.22 8.29
CA LYS A 170 14.06 10.29 7.28
C LYS A 170 13.90 8.88 7.84
N LEU A 171 14.88 8.38 8.60
CA LEU A 171 14.79 7.06 9.24
C LEU A 171 13.64 7.00 10.27
N LYS A 172 13.47 8.05 11.08
CA LYS A 172 12.35 8.13 12.04
C LYS A 172 11.00 8.17 11.32
N LEU A 173 10.92 8.94 10.23
CA LEU A 173 9.74 9.02 9.39
C LEU A 173 9.40 7.66 8.78
N GLN A 174 10.40 6.98 8.20
CA GLN A 174 10.24 5.63 7.66
C GLN A 174 9.69 4.66 8.72
N LYS A 175 10.28 4.64 9.92
CA LYS A 175 9.79 3.82 11.03
C LYS A 175 8.35 4.15 11.44
N LYS A 176 7.96 5.43 11.46
CA LYS A 176 6.59 5.87 11.78
C LYS A 176 5.57 5.19 10.85
N TYR A 177 5.83 5.18 9.54
CA TYR A 177 4.91 4.57 8.57
C TYR A 177 5.07 3.07 8.42
N GLU A 178 6.27 2.51 8.64
CA GLU A 178 6.45 1.05 8.72
C GLU A 178 5.73 0.44 9.93
N VAL A 179 5.72 1.12 11.08
CA VAL A 179 5.00 0.68 12.28
C VAL A 179 3.50 0.95 12.19
N ALA A 180 3.08 2.10 11.63
CA ALA A 180 1.66 2.36 11.39
C ALA A 180 1.03 1.33 10.43
N ASN A 181 1.77 0.88 9.40
CA ASN A 181 1.35 -0.20 8.52
C ASN A 181 1.27 -1.58 9.22
N LEU A 182 1.91 -1.75 10.38
CA LEU A 182 1.83 -2.97 11.20
C LEU A 182 0.68 -2.90 12.23
N GLU A 183 0.28 -1.71 12.66
CA GLU A 183 -0.80 -1.51 13.65
C GLU A 183 -2.21 -1.42 13.02
N GLU A 184 -2.33 -1.03 11.74
CA GLU A 184 -3.63 -0.97 11.03
C GLU A 184 -3.94 -2.17 10.10
N GLY A 185 -3.03 -3.14 9.98
CA GLY A 185 -3.11 -4.21 8.97
C GLY A 185 -2.79 -5.60 9.49
N ALA A 186 -3.58 -6.10 10.44
CA ALA A 186 -3.66 -7.55 10.61
C ALA A 186 -4.43 -8.13 9.42
N GLU A 187 -3.75 -8.98 8.64
CA GLU A 187 -4.25 -9.78 7.50
C GLU A 187 -4.29 -9.05 6.13
N ASP A 188 -3.12 -8.74 5.57
CA ASP A 188 -2.68 -9.32 4.27
C ASP A 188 -1.43 -8.60 3.72
N GLU A 189 -0.50 -9.40 3.18
CA GLU A 189 0.73 -9.02 2.47
C GLU A 189 1.78 -8.17 3.22
N LYS A 190 2.56 -8.86 4.06
CA LYS A 190 3.89 -8.42 4.50
C LYS A 190 4.79 -8.21 3.28
N VAL A 191 4.95 -6.96 2.82
CA VAL A 191 5.95 -6.61 1.80
C VAL A 191 7.34 -6.74 2.43
N LEU A 192 8.06 -7.79 2.05
CA LEU A 192 9.43 -8.05 2.52
C LEU A 192 10.38 -6.96 2.00
N SER A 193 11.30 -6.52 2.85
CA SER A 193 12.39 -5.61 2.44
C SER A 193 13.34 -6.31 1.46
N LEU A 194 14.06 -5.54 0.64
CA LEU A 194 15.02 -6.11 -0.33
C LEU A 194 16.13 -6.93 0.34
N GLU A 195 16.49 -6.60 1.58
CA GLU A 195 17.48 -7.34 2.37
C GLU A 195 16.89 -8.67 2.89
N GLU A 196 15.63 -8.68 3.32
CA GLU A 196 14.92 -9.91 3.66
C GLU A 196 14.72 -10.81 2.44
N ILE A 197 14.38 -10.24 1.27
CA ILE A 197 14.28 -10.99 0.01
C ILE A 197 15.64 -11.59 -0.36
N ALA A 198 16.72 -10.81 -0.24
CA ALA A 198 18.07 -11.30 -0.53
C ALA A 198 18.49 -12.44 0.42
N ASN A 199 18.19 -12.31 1.72
CA ASN A 199 18.49 -13.34 2.71
C ASN A 199 17.66 -14.60 2.48
N LEU A 200 16.35 -14.49 2.20
CA LEU A 200 15.49 -15.63 1.89
C LEU A 200 15.89 -16.32 0.58
N THR A 201 16.30 -15.55 -0.43
CA THR A 201 16.80 -16.11 -1.70
C THR A 201 18.10 -16.86 -1.47
N LYS A 202 18.99 -16.30 -0.65
CA LYS A 202 20.25 -16.96 -0.28
C LYS A 202 20.01 -18.24 0.54
N GLU A 203 19.12 -18.20 1.53
CA GLU A 203 18.75 -19.38 2.33
C GLU A 203 18.12 -20.48 1.46
N PHE A 204 17.28 -20.09 0.49
CA PHE A 204 16.72 -21.03 -0.49
C PHE A 204 17.81 -21.63 -1.37
N ASP A 205 18.71 -20.81 -1.91
CA ASP A 205 19.82 -21.26 -2.75
C ASP A 205 20.79 -22.16 -1.96
N ASP A 206 21.12 -21.81 -0.72
CA ASP A 206 21.99 -22.59 0.17
C ASP A 206 21.34 -23.94 0.53
N TYR A 207 20.01 -23.97 0.77
CA TYR A 207 19.27 -25.19 1.12
C TYR A 207 19.15 -26.19 -0.04
N TYR A 208 19.03 -25.71 -1.29
CA TYR A 208 18.85 -26.58 -2.45
C TYR A 208 20.13 -26.80 -3.29
N ASN A 209 21.17 -25.98 -3.12
CA ASN A 209 22.41 -26.09 -3.90
C ASN A 209 23.64 -26.56 -3.09
N GLU A 210 23.48 -27.10 -1.88
CA GLU A 210 24.61 -27.80 -1.26
C GLU A 210 25.06 -28.98 -2.15
N PRO A 211 26.33 -29.03 -2.56
CA PRO A 211 26.83 -30.14 -3.35
C PRO A 211 26.87 -31.36 -2.42
N THR A 212 26.12 -32.40 -2.78
CA THR A 212 26.34 -33.76 -2.28
C THR A 212 27.73 -34.21 -2.72
N GLN A 213 28.77 -33.79 -2.01
CA GLN A 213 30.11 -34.38 -2.09
C GLN A 213 30.03 -35.76 -1.45
N ARG A 214 29.56 -36.75 -2.23
CA ARG A 214 29.89 -38.15 -1.95
C ARG A 214 31.38 -38.32 -2.20
N SER A 215 32.12 -38.60 -1.14
CA SER A 215 33.53 -39.02 -1.23
C SER A 215 33.60 -40.31 -2.08
N PRO A 216 34.41 -40.37 -3.16
CA PRO A 216 34.54 -41.57 -4.00
C PRO A 216 35.18 -42.79 -3.32
N LEU A 217 35.50 -42.72 -2.02
CA LEU A 217 36.26 -43.75 -1.30
C LEU A 217 35.40 -44.67 -0.42
N GLU A 218 34.08 -44.44 -0.33
CA GLU A 218 33.18 -45.24 0.53
C GLU A 218 32.85 -46.64 -0.02
N TYR A 219 33.26 -46.96 -1.26
CA TYR A 219 33.06 -48.28 -1.88
C TYR A 219 34.27 -49.23 -1.76
N LEU A 220 35.32 -48.85 -1.04
CA LEU A 220 36.55 -49.63 -0.93
C LEU A 220 37.02 -49.85 0.52
N GLU A 221 36.10 -50.01 1.47
CA GLU A 221 36.42 -50.71 2.72
C GLU A 221 36.09 -52.20 2.58
N ILE A 222 37.11 -52.94 2.15
CA ILE A 222 37.17 -54.40 2.15
C ILE A 222 37.17 -54.86 3.62
N ARG A 223 36.08 -55.48 4.08
CA ARG A 223 36.09 -56.27 5.32
C ARG A 223 36.58 -57.68 5.02
N GLU A 224 37.76 -58.00 5.51
CA GLU A 224 38.23 -59.38 5.68
C GLU A 224 37.30 -60.10 6.68
N GLU A 225 36.52 -61.07 6.19
CA GLU A 225 35.76 -62.00 7.04
C GLU A 225 36.63 -63.19 7.44
N ASN A 226 37.00 -63.23 8.72
CA ASN A 226 37.29 -64.46 9.43
C ASN A 226 36.21 -64.64 10.51
N SER A 227 35.25 -65.53 10.30
CA SER A 227 34.73 -66.38 11.39
C SER A 227 33.99 -67.60 10.85
N ASN A 228 34.62 -68.76 11.03
CA ASN A 228 34.00 -70.07 11.06
C ASN A 228 32.81 -70.12 12.04
N GLY A 229 31.78 -70.88 11.71
CA GLY A 229 30.79 -71.29 12.70
C GLY A 229 29.52 -71.95 12.18
N ASN A 230 29.62 -73.08 11.47
CA ASN A 230 28.52 -74.04 11.31
C ASN A 230 28.93 -75.36 11.98
N GLY A 231 28.08 -75.87 12.88
CA GLY A 231 28.25 -77.18 13.50
C GLY A 231 27.34 -77.42 14.70
N GLU A 232 26.08 -77.77 14.39
CA GLU A 232 25.23 -78.82 15.01
C GLU A 232 24.96 -78.83 16.54
N VAL A 233 23.87 -79.32 17.15
CA VAL A 233 22.49 -79.80 16.83
C VAL A 233 21.88 -80.19 18.22
N GLN A 234 20.53 -80.20 18.31
CA GLN A 234 19.64 -80.90 19.28
C GLN A 234 19.42 -80.34 20.70
N TYR A 235 18.15 -80.10 21.08
CA TYR A 235 17.29 -81.13 21.71
C TYR A 235 15.80 -80.68 21.86
N ASN A 236 14.92 -81.61 21.45
CA ASN A 236 13.56 -81.97 21.85
C ASN A 236 12.36 -81.00 21.97
N GLU A 237 11.32 -81.41 21.26
CA GLU A 237 9.88 -81.13 21.39
C GLU A 237 9.30 -81.64 22.73
N GLU A 238 8.25 -80.98 23.22
CA GLU A 238 7.07 -81.65 23.79
C GLU A 238 5.81 -80.78 23.64
N GLU A 239 4.68 -81.48 23.58
CA GLU A 239 3.40 -81.20 22.93
C GLU A 239 2.45 -80.18 23.62
N GLY A 240 1.40 -79.76 22.91
CA GLY A 240 0.16 -79.27 23.54
C GLY A 240 -0.82 -78.47 22.67
N ASP A 241 -1.78 -79.18 22.06
CA ASP A 241 -3.20 -78.87 21.73
C ASP A 241 -3.63 -77.53 21.08
N TYR A 242 -4.17 -77.58 19.85
CA TYR A 242 -5.62 -77.70 19.51
C TYR A 242 -5.82 -77.95 18.00
#